data_AF-A0A3N7ADH0-F1
#
_entry.id   AF-A0A3N7ADH0-F1
#
_cell.length_a   1.000
_cell.length_b   1.000
_cell.length_c   1.000
_cell.angle_alpha   90.00
_cell.angle_beta   90.00
_cell.angle_gamma   90.00
#
_symmetry.space_group_name_H-M   'P 1'
#
loop_
_entity.id
_entity.type
_entity.pdbx_description
1 polymer ?
#
loop_
_entity_poly.entity_id
_entity_poly.type
_entity_poly.pdbx_seq_one_letter_code
_entity_poly.pdbx_strand_id
1 'polypeptide(L)' 'MVVKEEFKVKSASGHTVILQNLTTGISYLDFGMTHLPRDFQGYRVKYTDRIAQPQSDGTFKLSDSDGIYSRI' A
#
# COMPACT_ATOMS: atom_id res chain seq x y z
N MET A 1 -3.49 -2.80 -13.77
CA MET A 1 -2.49 -2.69 -12.71
C MET A 1 -2.04 -4.08 -12.28
N VAL A 2 -0.81 -4.23 -11.77
CA VAL A 2 -0.21 -5.49 -11.31
C VAL A 2 0.36 -5.29 -9.90
N VAL A 3 0.24 -6.29 -9.01
CA VAL A 3 0.92 -6.29 -7.71
C VAL A 3 2.33 -6.83 -7.90
N LYS A 4 3.35 -5.99 -7.72
CA LYS A 4 4.76 -6.39 -7.81
C LYS A 4 5.27 -7.04 -6.53
N GLU A 5 4.80 -6.54 -5.39
CA GLU A 5 5.23 -6.97 -4.07
C GLU A 5 4.08 -6.81 -3.08
N GLU A 6 4.00 -7.70 -2.11
CA GLU A 6 3.10 -7.60 -0.95
C GLU A 6 3.90 -7.88 0.33
N PHE A 7 3.80 -7.00 1.32
CA PHE A 7 4.51 -7.15 2.59
C PHE A 7 3.76 -6.50 3.75
N LYS A 8 4.08 -6.93 4.98
CA LYS A 8 3.50 -6.37 6.21
C LYS A 8 4.32 -5.19 6.68
N VAL A 9 3.62 -4.20 7.22
CA VAL A 9 4.22 -3.07 7.92
C VAL A 9 3.50 -2.84 9.25
N LYS A 10 4.23 -2.37 10.26
CA LYS A 10 3.74 -2.15 11.61
C LYS A 10 4.06 -0.73 12.07
N SER A 11 3.08 -0.09 12.69
CA SER A 11 3.24 1.22 13.32
C SER A 11 3.75 1.10 14.76
N ALA A 12 4.24 2.22 15.31
CA ALA A 12 4.70 2.29 16.69
C ALA A 12 3.63 1.89 17.74
N SER A 13 2.34 2.10 17.43
CA SER A 13 1.23 1.69 18.30
C SER A 13 0.91 0.19 18.26
N GLY A 14 1.59 -0.56 17.40
CA GLY A 14 1.38 -2.00 17.23
C GLY A 14 0.42 -2.37 16.10
N HIS A 15 -0.26 -1.40 15.48
CA HIS A 15 -1.18 -1.67 14.37
C HIS A 15 -0.41 -2.11 13.12
N THR A 16 -0.83 -3.24 12.54
CA THR A 16 -0.19 -3.89 11.39
C THR A 16 -1.10 -3.84 10.18
N VAL A 17 -0.57 -3.45 9.03
CA VAL A 17 -1.28 -3.46 7.74
C VAL A 17 -0.43 -4.16 6.68
N ILE A 18 -1.08 -4.56 5.58
CA ILE A 18 -0.38 -5.18 4.43
C ILE A 18 -0.32 -4.14 3.33
N LEU A 19 0.89 -3.82 2.86
CA LEU A 19 1.10 -2.97 1.70
C LEU A 19 1.28 -3.81 0.44
N GLN A 20 0.68 -3.33 -0.65
CA GLN A 20 0.87 -3.86 -2.00
C GLN A 20 1.52 -2.79 -2.86
N ASN A 21 2.68 -3.11 -3.45
CA ASN A 21 3.32 -2.28 -4.46
C ASN A 21 2.62 -2.53 -5.80
N LEU A 22 1.89 -1.51 -6.26
CA LEU A 22 1.14 -1.50 -7.50
C LEU A 22 1.94 -0.82 -8.60
N THR A 23 1.98 -1.47 -9.75
CA THR A 23 2.60 -0.97 -10.98
C THR A 23 1.61 -1.02 -12.13
N THR A 24 1.88 -0.22 -13.17
CA THR A 24 1.20 -0.34 -14.47
C THR A 24 1.40 -1.74 -15.05
N GLY A 25 0.36 -2.26 -15.70
CA GLY A 25 0.36 -3.59 -16.32
C GLY A 25 -1.06 -4.17 -16.34
N ILE A 26 -1.23 -5.36 -16.90
CA ILE A 26 -2.53 -6.06 -16.93
C ILE A 26 -2.44 -7.21 -15.94
N SER A 27 -3.13 -7.10 -14.81
CA SER A 27 -3.38 -8.22 -13.91
C SER A 27 -4.87 -8.27 -13.62
N TYR A 28 -5.38 -9.48 -13.42
CA TYR A 28 -6.63 -9.69 -12.70
C TYR A 28 -6.35 -9.29 -11.25
N LEU A 29 -6.49 -8.00 -10.91
CA LEU A 29 -6.72 -7.60 -9.53
C LEU A 29 -8.14 -8.08 -9.20
N ASP A 30 -8.24 -9.39 -8.95
CA ASP A 30 -9.49 -10.05 -8.62
C ASP A 30 -10.08 -9.38 -7.39
N PHE A 31 -11.32 -8.93 -7.55
CA PHE A 31 -12.31 -8.70 -6.51
C PHE A 31 -11.85 -7.94 -5.27
N GLY A 32 -12.07 -6.62 -5.27
CA GLY A 32 -12.21 -5.90 -4.02
C GLY A 32 -12.07 -4.41 -4.19
N MET A 33 -13.20 -3.69 -4.12
CA MET A 33 -13.39 -2.29 -3.69
C MET A 33 -12.23 -1.30 -3.89
N THR A 34 -11.49 -1.39 -4.99
CA THR A 34 -10.33 -0.53 -5.24
C THR A 34 -10.65 0.36 -6.42
N HIS A 35 -10.83 1.64 -6.16
CA HIS A 35 -11.21 2.67 -7.11
C HIS A 35 -10.01 3.53 -7.54
N LEU A 36 -8.80 3.04 -7.32
CA LEU A 36 -7.58 3.72 -7.77
C LEU A 36 -7.53 3.83 -9.30
N PRO A 37 -6.93 4.91 -9.84
CA PRO A 37 -6.73 5.07 -11.27
C PRO A 37 -6.04 3.85 -11.90
N ARG A 38 -6.40 3.50 -13.14
CA ARG A 38 -5.87 2.32 -13.84
C ARG A 38 -4.35 2.34 -14.00
N ASP A 39 -3.80 3.54 -14.06
CA ASP A 39 -2.38 3.90 -14.22
C ASP A 39 -1.69 4.23 -12.90
N PHE A 40 -2.37 4.08 -11.76
CA PHE A 40 -1.77 4.32 -10.45
C PHE A 40 -0.55 3.43 -10.22
N GLN A 41 0.52 4.05 -9.74
CA GLN A 41 1.76 3.40 -9.34
C GLN A 41 2.12 3.85 -7.93
N GLY A 42 2.43 2.91 -7.05
CA GLY A 42 2.75 3.20 -5.66
C GLY A 42 2.27 2.12 -4.71
N TYR A 43 2.24 2.44 -3.42
CA TYR A 43 1.85 1.49 -2.38
C TYR A 43 0.41 1.73 -1.97
N ARG A 44 -0.37 0.65 -1.86
CA ARG A 44 -1.70 0.70 -1.24
C ARG A 44 -1.78 -0.22 -0.04
N VAL A 45 -2.71 0.05 0.85
CA VAL A 45 -3.13 -0.92 1.86
C VAL A 45 -4.06 -1.94 1.22
N LYS A 46 -3.75 -3.23 1.37
CA LYS A 46 -4.50 -4.35 0.79
C LYS A 46 -5.99 -4.25 1.16
N TYR A 47 -6.85 -4.54 0.18
CA TYR A 47 -8.32 -4.49 0.28
C TYR A 47 -8.92 -3.10 0.58
N THR A 48 -8.16 -2.03 0.38
CA THR A 48 -8.63 -0.66 0.56
C THR A 48 -8.13 0.26 -0.57
N ASP A 49 -8.68 1.48 -0.59
CA ASP A 49 -8.21 2.61 -1.40
C ASP A 49 -7.15 3.47 -0.69
N ARG A 50 -6.72 3.10 0.52
CA ARG A 50 -5.72 3.87 1.28
C ARG A 50 -4.35 3.70 0.63
N ILE A 51 -3.70 4.81 0.37
CA ILE A 51 -2.37 4.86 -0.24
C ILE A 51 -1.32 5.02 0.86
N ALA A 52 -0.17 4.41 0.67
CA ALA A 52 1.00 4.63 1.51
C ALA A 52 2.07 5.37 0.70
N GLN A 53 2.61 6.42 1.30
CA GLN A 53 3.73 7.17 0.76
C GLN A 53 5.02 6.63 1.38
N PRO A 54 5.97 6.11 0.58
CA PRO A 54 7.27 5.72 1.08
C PRO A 54 8.06 6.96 1.50
N GLN A 55 8.77 6.87 2.62
CA GLN A 55 9.66 7.91 3.13
C GLN A 55 11.12 7.54 2.85
N SER A 56 12.01 8.53 2.88
CA SER A 56 13.44 8.35 2.55
C SER A 56 14.19 7.40 3.50
N ASP A 57 13.65 7.19 4.70
CA ASP A 57 14.20 6.30 5.73
C ASP A 57 13.70 4.84 5.61
N GLY A 58 12.92 4.52 4.57
CA GLY A 58 12.36 3.20 4.34
C GLY A 58 11.06 2.91 5.12
N THR A 59 10.53 3.92 5.82
CA THR A 59 9.20 3.84 6.45
C THR A 59 8.09 4.23 5.47
N PHE A 60 6.84 4.00 5.86
CA PHE A 60 5.66 4.26 5.05
C PHE A 60 4.67 5.10 5.85
N LYS A 61 4.23 6.23 5.30
CA LYS A 61 3.16 7.06 5.86
C LYS A 61 1.86 6.79 5.12
N LEU A 62 0.77 6.50 5.83
CA LEU A 62 -0.55 6.35 5.19
C LEU A 62 -1.11 7.74 4.81
N SER A 63 -1.82 7.84 3.69
CA SER A 63 -2.36 9.11 3.19
C SER A 63 -3.38 9.76 4.13
N ASP A 64 -4.06 8.97 4.93
CA ASP A 64 -5.17 9.35 5.81
C ASP A 64 -4.85 9.09 7.29
N SER A 65 -3.58 8.88 7.64
CA SER A 65 -3.13 8.77 9.02
C SER A 65 -1.74 9.38 9.18
N ASP A 66 -1.50 10.05 10.30
CA ASP A 66 -0.16 10.48 10.68
C ASP A 66 0.73 9.34 11.20
N GLY A 67 0.22 8.10 11.23
CA GLY A 67 0.97 6.91 11.59
C GLY A 67 2.09 6.61 10.59
N ILE A 68 3.30 6.47 11.12
CA ILE A 68 4.48 5.96 10.41
C ILE A 68 4.55 4.45 10.62
N TYR A 69 4.79 3.71 9.54
CA TYR A 69 4.84 2.25 9.51
C TYR A 69 6.19 1.75 8.99
N SER A 70 6.72 0.71 9.63
CA SER A 70 7.98 0.07 9.23
C SER A 70 7.74 -1.37 8.82
N ARG A 71 8.50 -1.87 7.83
CA ARG A 71 8.44 -3.27 7.39
C ARG A 71 8.80 -4.21 8.53
N ILE A 72 8.10 -5.34 8.61
CA ILE A 72 8.34 -6.43 9.58
C ILE A 72 8.60 -7.75 8.88
#